data_AF-A0A5J4F9S1-F1
#
_entry.id   AF-A0A5J4F9S1-F1
#
_cell.length_a   1.000
_cell.length_b   1.000
_cell.length_c   1.000
_cell.angle_alpha   90.00
_cell.angle_beta   90.00
_cell.angle_gamma   90.00
#
_symmetry.space_group_name_H-M   'P 1'
#
loop_
_entity.id
_entity.type
_entity.pdbx_description
1 polymer ?
#
loop_
_entity_poly.entity_id
_entity_poly.type
_entity_poly.pdbx_seq_one_letter_code
_entity_poly.pdbx_strand_id
1 'polypeptide(L)' 'MSTTTSLYAQLLSLLCQHSQWRDLRHLKALAWMVTAVICSGKLSLPMWESYVPTSV' A
#
# COMPACT_ATOMS: atom_id res chain seq x y z
N MET A 1 -7.79 -6.42 -17.76
CA MET A 1 -7.36 -5.05 -17.41
C MET A 1 -8.43 -4.46 -16.50
N SER A 2 -8.23 -4.33 -15.18
CA SER A 2 -8.93 -3.31 -14.34
C SER A 2 -8.71 -3.45 -12.83
N THR A 3 -8.53 -4.65 -12.26
CA THR A 3 -8.50 -4.81 -10.79
C THR A 3 -7.24 -4.21 -10.14
N THR A 4 -6.08 -4.38 -10.79
CA THR A 4 -4.80 -3.82 -10.32
C THR A 4 -4.78 -2.29 -10.38
N THR A 5 -5.42 -1.70 -11.38
CA THR A 5 -5.52 -0.25 -11.54
C THR A 5 -6.41 0.39 -10.47
N SER A 6 -7.50 -0.29 -10.07
CA SER A 6 -8.40 0.18 -9.01
C SER A 6 -7.70 0.22 -7.65
N LEU A 7 -6.98 -0.85 -7.30
CA LEU A 7 -6.33 -0.99 -6.00
C LEU A 7 -5.20 0.04 -5.82
N TYR A 8 -4.38 0.23 -6.86
CA TYR A 8 -3.34 1.26 -6.88
C TYR A 8 -3.93 2.68 -6.74
N ALA A 9 -5.01 2.99 -7.45
CA ALA A 9 -5.64 4.31 -7.38
C ALA A 9 -6.24 4.59 -6.00
N GLN A 10 -6.86 3.58 -5.37
CA GLN A 10 -7.41 3.69 -4.01
C GLN A 10 -6.30 3.89 -2.97
N LEU A 11 -5.21 3.12 -3.06
CA LEU A 11 -4.03 3.27 -2.19
C LEU A 11 -3.39 4.65 -2.34
N LEU A 12 -3.22 5.11 -3.59
CA LEU A 12 -2.63 6.42 -3.85
C LEU A 12 -3.49 7.55 -3.28
N SER A 13 -4.82 7.47 -3.43
CA SER A 13 -5.75 8.44 -2.85
C SER A 13 -5.64 8.49 -1.32
N LEU A 14 -5.63 7.32 -0.67
CA LEU A 14 -5.49 7.21 0.79
C LEU A 14 -4.15 7.75 1.28
N LEU A 15 -3.05 7.39 0.62
CA LEU A 15 -1.71 7.88 0.95
C LEU A 15 -1.59 9.41 0.75
N CYS A 16 -2.23 9.95 -0.29
CA CYS A 16 -2.30 11.39 -0.51
C CYS A 16 -3.13 12.13 0.56
N GLN A 17 -4.15 11.50 1.15
CA GLN A 17 -4.93 12.10 2.24
C GLN A 17 -4.11 12.25 3.54
N HIS A 18 -3.21 11.30 3.81
CA HIS A 18 -2.41 11.29 5.03
C HIS A 18 -1.06 12.01 4.92
N SER A 19 -0.59 12.28 3.70
CA SER A 19 0.69 12.97 3.47
C SER A 19 0.44 14.39 2.98
N GLN A 20 0.98 15.37 3.71
CA GLN A 20 0.97 16.78 3.28
C GLN A 20 1.91 16.99 2.08
N TRP A 21 1.49 16.57 0.89
CA TRP A 21 1.92 16.96 -0.48
C TRP A 21 3.42 17.06 -0.80
N ARG A 22 4.32 16.75 0.13
CA ARG A 22 5.75 17.09 0.03
C ARG A 22 6.49 16.22 -0.96
N ASP A 23 6.06 14.96 -1.17
CA ASP A 23 6.56 14.14 -2.27
C ASP A 23 5.54 13.12 -2.77
N LEU A 24 4.75 13.51 -3.76
CA LEU A 24 3.88 12.60 -4.52
C LEU A 24 4.64 11.43 -5.14
N ARG A 25 5.94 11.60 -5.44
CA ARG A 25 6.80 10.53 -5.99
C ARG A 25 7.00 9.38 -5.00
N HIS A 26 7.23 9.70 -3.73
CA HIS A 26 7.37 8.70 -2.68
C HIS A 26 6.03 7.98 -2.43
N LEU A 27 4.91 8.70 -2.47
CA LEU A 27 3.58 8.09 -2.33
C LEU A 27 3.23 7.16 -3.50
N LYS A 28 3.59 7.53 -4.73
CA LYS A 28 3.42 6.66 -5.90
C LYS A 28 4.25 5.39 -5.77
N ALA A 29 5.51 5.50 -5.38
CA ALA A 29 6.38 4.34 -5.16
C ALA A 29 5.81 3.42 -4.06
N LEU A 30 5.33 3.99 -2.97
CA LEU A 30 4.71 3.26 -1.87
C LEU A 30 3.43 2.53 -2.30
N ALA A 31 2.51 3.24 -2.98
CA ALA A 31 1.29 2.65 -3.52
C ALA A 31 1.61 1.49 -4.48
N TRP A 32 2.67 1.64 -5.30
CA TRP A 32 3.10 0.62 -6.24
C TRP A 32 3.67 -0.61 -5.52
N MET A 33 4.53 -0.42 -4.51
CA MET A 33 5.08 -1.51 -3.70
C MET A 33 3.99 -2.30 -2.97
N VAL A 34 3.04 -1.60 -2.34
CA VAL A 34 1.92 -2.24 -1.63
C VAL A 34 1.03 -3.01 -2.61
N THR A 35 0.72 -2.43 -3.77
CA THR A 35 -0.07 -3.12 -4.81
C THR A 35 0.65 -4.37 -5.32
N ALA A 36 1.95 -4.28 -5.61
CA ALA A 36 2.76 -5.41 -6.07
C ALA A 36 2.81 -6.54 -5.03
N VAL A 37 2.94 -6.19 -3.75
CA VAL A 37 2.90 -7.11 -2.63
C VAL A 37 1.57 -7.85 -2.51
N ILE A 38 0.44 -7.12 -2.57
CA ILE A 38 -0.91 -7.70 -2.49
C ILE A 38 -1.14 -8.62 -3.70
N CYS A 39 -0.80 -8.16 -4.91
CA CYS A 39 -0.93 -8.96 -6.13
C CYS A 39 0.02 -10.16 -6.18
N SER A 40 1.16 -10.10 -5.49
CA SER A 40 2.10 -11.23 -5.41
C SER A 40 1.54 -12.41 -4.61
N GLY A 41 0.47 -12.22 -3.82
CA GLY A 41 -0.12 -13.28 -2.99
C GLY A 41 0.81 -13.84 -1.89
N LYS A 42 2.01 -13.26 -1.75
CA LYS A 42 3.04 -13.71 -0.78
C LYS A 42 2.79 -13.19 0.63
N LEU A 43 1.98 -12.16 0.79
CA LEU A 43 1.59 -11.64 2.08
C LEU A 43 0.20 -12.17 2.44
N SER A 44 0.19 -13.34 3.08
CA SER A 44 -0.98 -13.83 3.79
C SER A 44 -1.17 -12.98 5.06
N LEU A 45 -2.43 -12.67 5.41
CA LEU A 45 -2.81 -12.00 6.66
C LEU A 45 -2.01 -12.45 7.91
N PRO A 46 -1.79 -13.76 8.17
CA PRO A 46 -0.99 -14.20 9.32
C PRO A 46 0.49 -13.82 9.26
N MET A 47 1.06 -13.62 8.06
CA MET A 47 2.46 -13.17 7.95
C MET A 47 2.61 -11.69 8.28
N TRP A 48 1.56 -10.88 8.05
CA TRP A 48 1.54 -9.46 8.43
C TRP A 48 1.57 -9.24 9.94
N GLU A 49 0.91 -10.12 10.72
CA GLU A 49 0.83 -9.99 12.18
C GLU A 49 2.20 -9.93 12.85
N SER A 50 3.20 -10.63 12.30
CA SER A 50 4.57 -10.62 12.82
C SER A 50 5.30 -9.28 12.64
N TYR A 51 4.82 -8.43 11.72
CA TYR A 51 5.43 -7.12 11.43
C TYR A 51 4.63 -5.94 11.99
N VAL A 52 3.42 -6.18 12.50
CA VAL A 52 2.65 -5.14 13.20
C VAL A 52 3.22 -5.02 14.60
N PRO A 53 3.77 -3.86 15.00
CA PRO A 53 4.18 -3.65 16.37
C PRO A 53 2.92 -3.77 17.24
N THR A 54 2.84 -4.81 18.06
CA THR A 54 1.89 -4.85 19.16
C THR A 54 2.31 -3.77 20.14
N SER A 55 1.73 -2.57 19.99
CA SER A 55 1.77 -1.56 21.04
C SER A 55 0.95 -2.10 22.21
N VAL A 56 1.64 -2.79 23.11
CA VAL A 56 1.18 -3.08 24.47
C VAL A 56 1.46 -1.87 25.33
#